data_AF-A0AAN7U1Q3-F1
#
_entry.id   AF-A0AAN7U1Q3-F1
#
_cell.length_a   1.000
_cell.length_b   1.000
_cell.length_c   1.000
_cell.angle_alpha   90.00
_cell.angle_beta   90.00
_cell.angle_gamma   90.00
#
_symmetry.space_group_name_H-M   'P 1'
#
loop_
_entity.id
_entity.type
_entity.pdbx_description
1 polymer ?
#
loop_
_entity_poly.entity_id
_entity_poly.type
_entity_poly.pdbx_seq_one_letter_code
_entity_poly.pdbx_strand_id
1 'polypeptide(L)'
;MTSPIINSSVPGNIQKKSLEGTHIAISGLIGAGKTTLAVALGKVLNLPTYFEEVIDNLYLQDFYKDPKKYSFQLQIYLLNSRFQQQQQIIWQARGGVQDRTIYEDSVFAKMLNESGLLDERDYNTYCKLFQNLSNFMRRPDLIIHLDVSPEQSLERIKSRNRDCEKDVTIEYLRNLYNAYQDFLQDISRYIPVIRINWSEFIYNNNNNNNNNNNNNNNNNNNNNNNNNNNNNNNNNNNNNNNNNNNNNNNNNNNNNNNNNNNNNNNNNNNNNNNNNNNNNNNNNNNK
;
A
#
# COMPACT_ATOMS: atom_id res chain seq x y z
N MET A 1 -51.29 19.48 -17.59
CA MET A 1 -50.47 19.02 -16.45
C MET A 1 -49.02 19.07 -16.88
N THR A 2 -48.36 20.19 -16.58
CA THR A 2 -46.99 20.52 -17.00
C THR A 2 -46.04 20.27 -15.84
N SER A 3 -44.99 19.50 -16.09
CA SER A 3 -43.95 19.11 -15.14
C SER A 3 -43.21 20.33 -14.55
N PRO A 4 -42.82 20.30 -13.26
CA PRO A 4 -42.07 21.41 -12.66
C PRO A 4 -40.60 21.37 -13.08
N ILE A 5 -40.11 22.51 -13.53
CA ILE A 5 -38.70 22.80 -13.82
C ILE A 5 -37.96 22.88 -12.48
N ILE A 6 -36.98 22.00 -12.26
CA ILE A 6 -36.07 22.08 -11.11
C ILE A 6 -35.02 23.15 -11.42
N ASN A 7 -35.14 24.29 -10.74
CA ASN A 7 -34.19 25.40 -10.81
C ASN A 7 -32.87 24.99 -10.15
N SER A 8 -31.83 24.79 -10.95
CA SER A 8 -30.44 24.66 -10.48
C SER A 8 -29.90 26.03 -10.09
N SER A 9 -30.11 26.42 -8.83
CA SER A 9 -29.43 27.58 -8.25
C SER A 9 -28.54 27.11 -7.11
N VAL A 10 -27.28 26.83 -7.44
CA VAL A 10 -26.21 26.71 -6.44
C VAL A 10 -25.99 28.12 -5.89
N PRO A 11 -26.23 28.38 -4.60
CA PRO A 11 -26.10 29.73 -4.06
C PRO A 11 -24.62 30.09 -3.87
N GLY A 12 -24.25 31.26 -4.39
CA GLY A 12 -23.21 32.11 -3.83
C GLY A 12 -21.77 31.82 -4.24
N ASN A 13 -21.15 32.82 -4.88
CA ASN A 13 -19.70 32.94 -5.04
C ASN A 13 -18.97 32.77 -3.70
N ILE A 14 -18.50 31.56 -3.41
CA ILE A 14 -17.40 31.36 -2.47
C ILE A 14 -16.19 32.01 -3.15
N GLN A 15 -15.72 33.16 -2.66
CA GLN A 15 -14.40 33.65 -3.03
C GLN A 15 -13.42 32.50 -2.79
N LYS A 16 -12.85 31.93 -3.87
CA LYS A 16 -11.81 30.90 -3.76
C LYS A 16 -10.65 31.51 -3.00
N LYS A 17 -10.61 31.29 -1.68
CA LYS A 17 -9.44 31.60 -0.87
C LYS A 17 -8.27 30.85 -1.50
N SER A 18 -7.16 31.55 -1.76
CA SER A 18 -5.97 30.88 -2.30
C SER A 18 -5.60 29.73 -1.36
N LEU A 19 -5.45 28.53 -1.91
CA LEU A 19 -4.97 27.36 -1.18
C LEU A 19 -3.44 27.30 -1.18
N GLU A 20 -2.76 28.30 -1.76
CA GLU A 20 -1.31 28.41 -1.73
C GLU A 20 -0.80 28.39 -0.28
N GLY A 21 0.20 27.55 -0.04
CA GLY A 21 0.75 27.37 1.30
C GLY A 21 -0.05 26.40 2.19
N THR A 22 -1.17 25.83 1.70
CA THR A 22 -1.95 24.82 2.44
C THR A 22 -1.28 23.46 2.39
N HIS A 23 -1.05 22.85 3.54
CA HIS A 23 -0.50 21.50 3.67
C HIS A 23 -1.60 20.52 4.09
N ILE A 24 -1.93 19.59 3.18
CA ILE A 24 -2.94 18.55 3.39
C ILE A 24 -2.23 17.20 3.51
N ALA A 25 -2.53 16.46 4.56
CA ALA A 25 -2.03 15.13 4.81
C ALA A 25 -3.08 14.08 4.44
N ILE A 26 -2.69 13.02 3.73
CA ILE A 26 -3.53 11.86 3.47
C ILE A 26 -3.10 10.72 4.40
N SER A 27 -4.04 10.23 5.20
CA SER A 27 -3.85 9.19 6.19
C SER A 27 -4.67 7.95 5.87
N GLY A 28 -4.22 6.78 6.33
CA GLY A 28 -4.95 5.52 6.18
C GLY A 28 -4.06 4.29 6.14
N LEU A 29 -4.69 3.13 6.27
CA LEU A 29 -4.03 1.82 6.23
C LEU A 29 -3.15 1.62 4.98
N ILE A 30 -2.27 0.63 5.06
CA ILE A 30 -1.56 0.09 3.89
C ILE A 30 -2.62 -0.35 2.87
N GLY A 31 -2.41 -0.08 1.58
CA GLY A 31 -3.41 -0.42 0.55
C GLY A 31 -4.68 0.44 0.55
N ALA A 32 -4.82 1.46 1.40
CA ALA A 32 -6.03 2.31 1.42
C ALA A 32 -6.23 3.18 0.16
N GLY A 33 -5.19 3.38 -0.67
CA GLY A 33 -5.27 4.24 -1.86
C GLY A 33 -4.84 5.69 -1.63
N LYS A 34 -4.04 5.94 -0.59
CA LYS A 34 -3.54 7.27 -0.22
C LYS A 34 -2.84 7.99 -1.38
N THR A 35 -1.89 7.32 -2.03
CA THR A 35 -1.16 7.85 -3.19
C THR A 35 -2.12 8.27 -4.30
N THR A 36 -3.16 7.47 -4.57
CA THR A 36 -4.16 7.77 -5.60
C THR A 36 -4.92 9.05 -5.28
N LEU A 37 -5.37 9.21 -4.03
CA LEU A 37 -6.03 10.45 -3.62
C LEU A 37 -5.07 11.64 -3.61
N ALA A 38 -3.82 11.45 -3.16
CA ALA A 38 -2.82 12.51 -3.14
C ALA A 38 -2.57 13.08 -4.55
N VAL A 39 -2.43 12.21 -5.55
CA VAL A 39 -2.29 12.60 -6.97
C VAL A 39 -3.53 13.34 -7.47
N ALA A 40 -4.72 12.81 -7.21
CA ALA A 40 -5.97 13.43 -7.67
C ALA A 40 -6.18 14.81 -7.04
N LEU A 41 -5.94 14.92 -5.73
CA LEU A 41 -6.13 16.14 -4.96
C LEU A 41 -5.09 17.20 -5.33
N GLY A 42 -3.83 16.82 -5.47
CA GLY A 42 -2.77 17.74 -5.90
C GLY A 42 -3.07 18.36 -7.27
N LYS A 43 -3.60 17.58 -8.22
CA LYS A 43 -4.03 18.07 -9.53
C LYS A 43 -5.21 19.05 -9.43
N VAL A 44 -6.25 18.70 -8.67
CA VAL A 44 -7.47 19.53 -8.55
C VAL A 44 -7.19 20.84 -7.81
N LEU A 45 -6.32 20.81 -6.78
CA LEU A 45 -5.99 21.98 -5.97
C LEU A 45 -4.77 22.76 -6.48
N ASN A 46 -4.09 22.27 -7.54
CA ASN A 46 -2.84 22.82 -8.04
C ASN A 46 -1.75 22.95 -6.96
N LEU A 47 -1.62 21.91 -6.14
CA LEU A 47 -0.63 21.79 -5.06
C LEU A 47 0.42 20.73 -5.41
N PRO A 48 1.70 20.92 -5.01
CA PRO A 48 2.70 19.87 -5.15
C PRO A 48 2.31 18.64 -4.32
N THR A 49 2.69 17.45 -4.80
CA THR A 49 2.42 16.18 -4.14
C THR A 49 3.71 15.55 -3.64
N TYR A 50 3.72 15.12 -2.38
CA TYR A 50 4.86 14.46 -1.74
C TYR A 50 4.47 13.01 -1.43
N PHE A 51 5.24 12.06 -1.97
CA PHE A 51 4.90 10.64 -1.93
C PHE A 51 5.73 9.87 -0.89
N GLU A 52 5.15 8.79 -0.39
CA GLU A 52 5.88 7.84 0.44
C GLU A 52 6.93 7.08 -0.39
N GLU A 53 8.19 7.10 0.06
CA GLU A 53 9.27 6.30 -0.52
C GLU A 53 9.15 4.83 -0.11
N VAL A 54 8.27 4.09 -0.79
CA VAL A 54 8.08 2.64 -0.56
C VAL A 54 8.98 1.80 -1.46
N ILE A 55 9.24 2.24 -2.70
CA ILE A 55 9.84 1.41 -3.75
C ILE A 55 11.37 1.27 -3.58
N ASP A 56 12.06 2.33 -3.16
CA ASP A 56 13.52 2.34 -2.99
C ASP A 56 13.97 2.07 -1.54
N ASN A 57 13.05 1.64 -0.68
CA ASN A 57 13.34 1.39 0.73
C ASN A 57 14.04 0.04 0.93
N LEU A 58 15.37 0.09 1.09
CA LEU A 58 16.23 -1.07 1.34
C LEU A 58 15.81 -1.91 2.55
N TYR A 59 15.18 -1.30 3.57
CA TYR A 59 14.78 -1.99 4.79
C TYR A 59 13.40 -2.62 4.73
N LEU A 60 12.55 -2.21 3.78
CA LEU A 60 11.16 -2.66 3.76
C LEU A 60 11.05 -4.16 3.44
N GLN A 61 11.83 -4.63 2.46
CA GLN A 61 11.85 -6.05 2.12
C GLN A 61 12.40 -6.91 3.27
N ASP A 62 13.44 -6.42 3.95
CA ASP A 62 14.06 -7.13 5.08
C ASP A 62 13.15 -7.14 6.31
N PHE A 63 12.42 -6.04 6.55
CA PHE A 63 11.40 -5.96 7.58
C PHE A 63 10.31 -7.01 7.40
N TYR A 64 9.78 -7.20 6.19
CA TYR A 64 8.75 -8.23 6.00
C TYR A 64 9.27 -9.67 6.15
N LYS A 65 10.59 -9.90 5.99
CA LYS A 65 11.22 -11.20 6.24
C LYS A 65 11.52 -11.45 7.72
N ASP A 66 11.97 -10.42 8.45
CA ASP A 66 12.30 -10.50 9.87
C ASP A 66 11.94 -9.17 10.57
N PRO A 67 10.65 -8.98 10.93
CA PRO A 67 10.21 -7.74 11.53
C PRO A 67 10.95 -7.42 12.82
N LYS A 68 11.28 -8.44 13.62
CA LYS A 68 11.93 -8.26 14.92
C LYS A 68 13.33 -7.67 14.77
N LYS A 69 14.09 -8.10 13.76
CA LYS A 69 15.45 -7.61 13.50
C LYS A 69 15.50 -6.23 12.84
N TYR A 70 14.51 -5.93 11.99
CA TYR A 70 14.56 -4.77 11.10
C TYR A 70 13.56 -3.65 11.43
N SER A 71 12.68 -3.84 12.43
CA SER A 71 11.71 -2.82 12.84
C SER A 71 12.38 -1.49 13.15
N PHE A 72 13.43 -1.48 13.96
CA PHE A 72 14.08 -0.22 14.36
C PHE A 72 14.69 0.52 13.16
N GLN A 73 15.45 -0.19 12.33
CA GLN A 73 16.14 0.37 11.17
C GLN A 73 15.13 0.92 10.15
N LEU A 74 14.03 0.19 9.92
CA LEU A 74 12.95 0.66 9.06
C LEU A 74 12.32 1.94 9.62
N GLN A 75 12.00 1.97 10.93
CA GLN A 75 11.40 3.16 11.55
C GLN A 75 12.32 4.39 11.49
N ILE A 76 13.63 4.22 11.72
CA ILE A 76 14.61 5.32 11.60
C ILE A 76 14.73 5.80 10.15
N TYR A 77 14.78 4.89 9.18
CA TYR A 77 14.83 5.25 7.76
C TYR A 77 13.60 6.05 7.33
N LEU A 78 12.39 5.56 7.67
CA LEU A 78 11.13 6.24 7.36
C LEU A 78 11.07 7.62 8.01
N LEU A 79 11.44 7.72 9.30
CA LEU A 79 11.48 8.98 10.01
C LEU A 79 12.38 10.02 9.33
N ASN A 80 13.58 9.62 8.90
CA ASN A 80 14.50 10.50 8.18
C ASN A 80 13.94 10.94 6.82
N SER A 81 13.40 10.01 6.02
CA SER A 81 12.76 10.33 4.73
C SER A 81 11.59 11.31 4.91
N ARG A 82 10.73 11.10 5.91
CA ARG A 82 9.62 12.01 6.22
C ARG A 82 10.08 13.38 6.68
N PHE A 83 11.14 13.44 7.47
CA PHE A 83 11.72 14.72 7.88
C PHE A 83 12.24 15.50 6.67
N GLN A 84 12.95 14.83 5.74
CA GLN A 84 13.40 15.48 4.50
C GLN A 84 12.24 16.01 3.67
N GLN A 85 11.15 15.25 3.53
CA GLN A 85 9.94 15.71 2.83
C GLN A 85 9.31 16.93 3.53
N GLN A 86 9.26 16.94 4.86
CA GLN A 86 8.77 18.09 5.64
C GLN A 86 9.59 19.35 5.39
N GLN A 87 10.93 19.23 5.36
CA GLN A 87 11.80 20.36 5.04
C GLN A 87 11.54 20.89 3.63
N GLN A 88 11.28 20.03 2.64
CA GLN A 88 10.92 20.46 1.28
C GLN A 88 9.61 21.25 1.26
N ILE A 89 8.57 20.79 1.99
CA ILE A 89 7.28 21.49 2.10
C ILE A 89 7.49 22.89 2.70
N ILE A 90 8.30 22.99 3.75
CA ILE A 90 8.60 24.25 4.43
C ILE A 90 9.38 25.20 3.51
N TRP A 91 10.46 24.73 2.89
CA TRP A 91 11.33 25.58 2.05
C TRP A 91 10.66 26.06 0.78
N GLN A 92 9.80 25.25 0.17
CA GLN A 92 9.08 25.66 -1.03
C GLN A 92 7.98 26.68 -0.72
N ALA A 93 7.46 26.71 0.52
CA ALA A 93 6.39 27.59 0.97
C ALA A 93 5.08 27.54 0.13
N ARG A 94 4.94 26.54 -0.75
CA ARG A 94 3.75 26.33 -1.61
C ARG A 94 2.68 25.47 -0.95
N GLY A 95 2.96 24.90 0.22
CA GLY A 95 2.12 23.87 0.83
C GLY A 95 2.27 22.56 0.08
N GLY A 96 1.24 21.71 0.08
CA GLY A 96 1.25 20.46 -0.66
C GLY A 96 0.28 19.41 -0.15
N VAL A 97 0.11 18.37 -0.94
CA VAL A 97 -0.60 17.15 -0.52
C VAL A 97 0.44 16.06 -0.22
N GLN A 98 0.49 15.61 1.02
CA GLN A 98 1.45 14.62 1.50
C GLN A 98 0.78 13.25 1.66
N ASP A 99 1.32 12.22 1.01
CA ASP A 99 0.98 10.83 1.23
C ASP A 99 1.71 10.31 2.48
N ARG A 100 0.95 10.08 3.55
CA ARG A 100 1.41 9.70 4.88
C ARG A 100 2.30 10.74 5.56
N THR A 101 1.90 11.15 6.76
CA THR A 101 2.70 12.06 7.58
C THR A 101 3.64 11.31 8.52
N ILE A 102 4.64 12.04 9.02
CA ILE A 102 5.53 11.56 10.08
C ILE A 102 4.78 11.18 11.37
N TYR A 103 3.63 11.80 11.64
CA TYR A 103 2.81 11.46 12.80
C TYR A 103 2.29 10.02 12.73
N GLU A 104 2.04 9.52 11.53
CA GLU A 104 1.60 8.14 11.33
C GLU A 104 2.72 7.14 11.57
N ASP A 105 3.99 7.50 11.35
CA ASP A 105 5.12 6.61 11.65
C ASP A 105 5.18 6.28 13.15
N SER A 106 4.77 7.22 14.02
CA SER A 106 4.66 6.96 15.47
C SER A 106 3.63 5.87 15.81
N VAL A 107 2.59 5.72 14.99
CA VAL A 107 1.58 4.66 15.12
C VAL A 107 2.20 3.30 14.84
N PHE A 108 3.01 3.19 13.78
CA PHE A 108 3.75 1.96 13.47
C PHE A 108 4.75 1.62 14.56
N ALA A 109 5.58 2.58 14.99
CA ALA A 109 6.57 2.34 16.03
C ALA A 109 5.93 1.86 17.35
N LYS A 110 4.82 2.48 17.76
CA LYS A 110 4.06 2.07 18.95
C LYS A 110 3.51 0.65 18.80
N MET A 111 2.82 0.37 17.71
CA MET A 111 2.25 -0.97 17.44
C MET A 111 3.34 -2.06 17.38
N LEU A 112 4.49 -1.79 16.75
CA LEU A 112 5.61 -2.72 16.69
C LEU A 112 6.18 -3.00 18.09
N ASN A 113 6.26 -1.99 18.95
CA ASN A 113 6.72 -2.17 20.32
C ASN A 113 5.72 -2.99 21.14
N GLU A 114 4.43 -2.67 21.08
CA GLU A 114 3.35 -3.41 21.76
C GLU A 114 3.27 -4.87 21.29
N SER A 115 3.63 -5.14 20.04
CA SER A 115 3.67 -6.50 19.46
C SER A 115 4.97 -7.26 19.76
N GLY A 116 5.92 -6.66 20.50
CA GLY A 116 7.22 -7.28 20.80
C GLY A 116 8.17 -7.40 19.60
N LEU A 117 7.91 -6.66 18.52
CA LEU A 117 8.72 -6.60 17.30
C LEU A 117 9.72 -5.45 17.31
N LEU A 118 9.55 -4.49 18.24
CA LEU A 118 10.50 -3.41 18.49
C LEU A 118 10.80 -3.37 19.99
N ASP A 119 12.08 -3.52 20.35
CA ASP A 119 12.49 -3.53 21.76
C ASP A 119 12.22 -2.17 22.42
N GLU A 120 11.89 -2.20 23.72
CA GLU A 120 11.55 -0.99 24.48
C GLU A 120 12.66 0.07 24.46
N ARG A 121 13.94 -0.37 24.50
CA ARG A 121 15.09 0.54 24.38
C ARG A 121 15.11 1.28 23.04
N ASP A 122 14.84 0.56 21.97
CA ASP A 122 14.87 1.08 20.61
C ASP A 122 13.66 1.96 20.32
N TYR A 123 12.48 1.56 20.83
CA TYR A 123 11.29 2.38 20.81
C TYR A 123 11.49 3.71 21.55
N ASN A 124 12.05 3.69 22.76
CA ASN A 124 12.37 4.91 23.51
C ASN A 124 13.37 5.81 22.78
N THR A 125 14.34 5.22 22.09
CA THR A 125 15.30 5.95 21.25
C THR A 125 14.60 6.61 20.06
N TYR A 126 13.73 5.86 19.37
CA TYR A 126 12.90 6.39 18.30
C TYR A 126 12.02 7.56 18.77
N CYS A 127 11.33 7.43 19.91
CA CYS A 127 10.47 8.49 20.45
C CYS A 127 11.25 9.78 20.74
N LYS A 128 12.43 9.68 21.33
CA LYS A 128 13.30 10.86 21.57
C LYS A 128 13.73 11.51 20.26
N LEU A 129 14.10 10.71 19.25
CA LEU A 129 14.47 11.24 17.94
C LEU A 129 13.28 11.93 17.25
N PHE A 130 12.11 11.29 17.25
CA PHE A 130 10.87 11.87 16.73
C PHE A 130 10.54 13.21 17.40
N GLN A 131 10.61 13.28 18.73
CA GLN A 131 10.38 14.52 19.48
C GLN A 131 11.34 15.63 19.06
N ASN A 132 12.64 15.33 18.99
CA ASN A 132 13.67 16.29 18.59
C ASN A 132 13.43 16.84 17.17
N LEU A 133 13.07 15.97 16.22
CA LEU A 133 12.77 16.38 14.85
C LEU A 133 11.45 17.15 14.75
N SER A 134 10.45 16.80 15.56
CA SER A 134 9.11 17.41 15.52
C SER A 134 9.06 18.89 15.80
N ASN A 135 10.05 19.43 16.53
CA ASN A 135 10.18 20.85 16.77
C ASN A 135 10.47 21.67 15.51
N PHE A 136 10.99 21.05 14.45
CA PHE A 136 11.33 21.72 13.19
C PHE A 136 10.29 21.48 12.09
N MET A 137 9.19 20.78 12.40
CA MET A 137 8.19 20.38 11.41
C MET A 137 6.99 21.31 11.42
N ARG A 138 6.41 21.55 10.24
CA ARG A 138 5.13 22.23 10.11
C ARG A 138 4.01 21.21 10.22
N ARG A 139 3.02 21.50 11.06
CA ARG A 139 1.80 20.68 11.14
C ARG A 139 0.97 20.84 9.85
N PRO A 140 0.38 19.76 9.33
CA PRO A 140 -0.66 19.85 8.31
C PRO A 140 -1.80 20.77 8.77
N ASP A 141 -2.35 21.51 7.81
CA ASP A 141 -3.55 22.31 8.00
C ASP A 141 -4.81 21.42 8.05
N LEU A 142 -4.74 20.22 7.43
CA LEU A 142 -5.81 19.24 7.38
C LEU A 142 -5.25 17.82 7.24
N ILE A 143 -5.84 16.86 7.94
CA ILE A 143 -5.66 15.43 7.68
C ILE A 143 -6.95 14.88 7.05
N ILE A 144 -6.81 14.22 5.89
CA ILE A 144 -7.87 13.43 5.26
C ILE A 144 -7.56 11.96 5.50
N HIS A 145 -8.37 11.31 6.34
CA HIS A 145 -8.21 9.89 6.65
C HIS A 145 -9.15 9.03 5.80
N LEU A 146 -8.57 8.07 5.07
CA LEU A 146 -9.28 7.09 4.26
C LEU A 146 -9.65 5.89 5.12
N ASP A 147 -10.92 5.81 5.50
CA ASP A 147 -11.46 4.74 6.32
C ASP A 147 -11.79 3.54 5.44
N VAL A 148 -11.00 2.48 5.59
CA VAL A 148 -11.06 1.23 4.84
C VAL A 148 -10.94 0.10 5.85
N SER A 149 -11.73 -0.96 5.70
CA SER A 149 -11.62 -2.09 6.62
C SER A 149 -10.28 -2.84 6.43
N PRO A 150 -9.77 -3.53 7.47
CA PRO A 150 -8.61 -4.40 7.33
C PRO A 150 -8.74 -5.42 6.20
N GLU A 151 -9.93 -5.97 5.98
CA GLU A 151 -10.22 -6.95 4.93
C GLU A 151 -10.07 -6.33 3.53
N GLN A 152 -10.62 -5.14 3.32
CA GLN A 152 -10.49 -4.41 2.06
C GLN A 152 -9.05 -3.94 1.80
N SER A 153 -8.36 -3.50 2.86
CA SER A 153 -6.94 -3.17 2.81
C SER A 153 -6.11 -4.39 2.35
N LEU A 154 -6.37 -5.56 2.92
CA LEU A 154 -5.70 -6.80 2.54
C LEU A 154 -5.97 -7.20 1.09
N GLU A 155 -7.21 -7.09 0.63
CA GLU A 155 -7.59 -7.36 -0.76
C GLU A 155 -6.82 -6.45 -1.73
N ARG A 156 -6.72 -5.15 -1.41
CA ARG A 156 -5.99 -4.16 -2.22
C ARG A 156 -4.47 -4.39 -2.21
N ILE A 157 -3.91 -4.85 -1.09
CA ILE A 157 -2.49 -5.24 -0.99
C ILE A 157 -2.23 -6.43 -1.91
N LYS A 158 -3.09 -7.46 -1.85
CA LYS A 158 -2.98 -8.65 -2.70
C LYS A 158 -3.13 -8.32 -4.18
N SER A 159 -4.07 -7.47 -4.56
CA SER A 159 -4.28 -7.09 -5.96
C SER A 159 -3.11 -6.28 -6.54
N ARG A 160 -2.41 -5.50 -5.71
CA ARG A 160 -1.20 -4.76 -6.11
C ARG A 160 0.03 -5.65 -6.29
N ASN A 161 0.03 -6.85 -5.70
CA ASN A 161 1.04 -7.90 -5.88
C ASN A 161 2.50 -7.42 -5.71
N ARG A 162 2.78 -6.64 -4.66
CA ARG A 162 4.16 -6.28 -4.29
C ARG A 162 4.82 -7.46 -3.58
N ASP A 163 5.98 -7.88 -4.06
CA ASP A 163 6.67 -9.08 -3.55
C ASP A 163 6.96 -9.04 -2.05
N CYS A 164 7.28 -7.86 -1.51
CA CYS A 164 7.56 -7.69 -0.09
C CYS A 164 6.31 -7.74 0.81
N GLU A 165 5.10 -7.51 0.28
CA GLU A 165 3.87 -7.40 1.09
C GLU A 165 3.07 -8.73 1.15
N LYS A 166 3.60 -9.83 0.59
CA LYS A 166 2.90 -11.12 0.49
C LYS A 166 2.56 -11.74 1.85
N ASP A 167 3.39 -11.47 2.85
CA ASP A 167 3.25 -12.04 4.20
C ASP A 167 2.45 -11.13 5.16
N VAL A 168 1.86 -10.04 4.66
CA VAL A 168 1.00 -9.18 5.47
C VAL A 168 -0.26 -9.96 5.88
N THR A 169 -0.43 -10.13 7.20
CA THR A 169 -1.56 -10.84 7.77
C THR A 169 -2.75 -9.91 8.04
N ILE A 170 -3.95 -10.49 8.07
CA ILE A 170 -5.15 -9.74 8.47
C ILE A 170 -5.05 -9.22 9.91
N GLU A 171 -4.41 -9.99 10.80
CA GLU A 171 -4.25 -9.62 12.20
C GLU A 171 -3.33 -8.42 12.36
N TYR A 172 -2.23 -8.37 11.60
CA TYR A 172 -1.37 -7.20 11.54
C TYR A 172 -2.15 -5.94 11.11
N LEU A 173 -3.00 -6.07 10.08
CA LEU A 173 -3.82 -4.96 9.61
C LEU A 173 -4.91 -4.53 10.62
N ARG A 174 -5.47 -5.46 11.39
CA ARG A 174 -6.42 -5.16 12.48
C ARG A 174 -5.74 -4.42 13.63
N ASN A 175 -4.55 -4.86 14.05
CA ASN A 175 -3.77 -4.17 15.08
C ASN A 175 -3.42 -2.76 14.62
N LEU A 176 -2.98 -2.61 13.37
CA LEU A 176 -2.71 -1.32 12.78
C LEU A 176 -3.98 -0.44 12.71
N TYR A 177 -5.12 -1.00 12.32
CA TYR A 177 -6.39 -0.28 12.27
C TYR A 177 -6.80 0.28 13.64
N ASN A 178 -6.67 -0.52 14.70
CA ASN A 178 -6.95 -0.09 16.06
C ASN A 178 -5.99 1.03 16.50
N ALA A 179 -4.69 0.87 16.25
CA ALA A 179 -3.70 1.91 16.53
C ALA A 179 -4.00 3.22 15.77
N TYR A 180 -4.56 3.13 14.56
CA TYR A 180 -5.06 4.28 13.81
C TYR A 180 -6.28 4.94 14.46
N GLN A 181 -7.21 4.18 15.04
CA GLN A 181 -8.37 4.77 15.73
C GLN A 181 -7.92 5.63 16.92
N ASP A 182 -6.98 5.12 17.72
CA ASP A 182 -6.39 5.86 18.85
C ASP A 182 -5.67 7.12 18.36
N PHE A 183 -4.84 6.98 17.32
CA PHE A 183 -4.13 8.09 16.70
C PHE A 183 -5.07 9.20 16.23
N LEU A 184 -6.15 8.85 15.53
CA LEU A 184 -7.11 9.82 15.01
C LEU A 184 -7.84 10.55 16.15
N GLN A 185 -8.17 9.83 17.23
CA GLN A 185 -8.78 10.42 18.41
C GLN A 185 -7.87 11.46 19.07
N ASP A 186 -6.57 11.20 19.14
CA ASP A 186 -5.61 12.12 19.75
C ASP A 186 -5.23 13.28 18.82
N ILE A 187 -4.92 13.00 17.55
CA ILE A 187 -4.45 14.03 16.61
C ILE A 187 -5.55 15.03 16.25
N SER A 188 -6.83 14.61 16.26
CA SER A 188 -7.98 15.48 15.98
C SER A 188 -8.17 16.61 17.01
N ARG A 189 -7.52 16.50 18.18
CA ARG A 189 -7.48 17.59 19.18
C ARG A 189 -6.57 18.75 18.76
N TYR A 190 -5.67 18.52 17.81
CA TYR A 190 -4.63 19.48 17.40
C TYR A 190 -4.70 19.86 15.93
N ILE A 191 -5.17 18.95 15.07
CA ILE A 191 -5.24 19.13 13.62
C ILE A 191 -6.65 18.72 13.16
N PRO A 192 -7.34 19.50 12.31
CA PRO A 192 -8.61 19.08 11.72
C PRO A 192 -8.47 17.76 10.98
N VAL A 193 -9.38 16.82 11.23
CA VAL A 193 -9.43 15.51 10.57
C VAL A 193 -10.76 15.35 9.85
N ILE A 194 -10.71 15.05 8.55
CA ILE A 194 -11.86 14.59 7.77
C ILE A 194 -11.70 13.08 7.56
N ARG A 195 -12.64 12.29 8.09
CA ARG A 195 -12.73 10.86 7.81
C ARG A 195 -13.65 10.63 6.61
N ILE A 196 -13.16 9.90 5.62
CA ILE A 196 -13.92 9.55 4.42
C ILE A 196 -14.10 8.04 4.40
N ASN A 197 -15.35 7.57 4.33
CA ASN A 197 -15.61 6.18 4.02
C ASN A 197 -15.09 5.89 2.60
N TRP A 198 -14.05 5.06 2.52
CA TRP A 198 -13.29 4.83 1.29
C TRP A 198 -13.39 3.36 0.83
N SER A 199 -14.50 2.72 1.21
CA SER A 199 -14.80 1.31 0.88
C SER A 199 -15.13 1.10 -0.60
N GLU A 200 -15.88 2.03 -1.21
CA GLU A 200 -16.40 1.91 -2.59
C GLU A 200 -15.45 2.41 -3.68
N PHE A 201 -14.29 2.98 -3.32
CA PHE A 201 -13.36 3.49 -4.33
C PHE A 201 -12.66 2.32 -5.06
N ILE A 202 -13.18 1.98 -6.24
CA ILE A 202 -12.54 1.07 -7.21
C ILE A 202 -11.72 1.93 -8.17
N TYR A 203 -10.39 1.81 -8.09
CA TYR A 203 -9.52 2.38 -9.11
C TYR A 203 -9.60 1.53 -10.39
N ASN A 204 -10.42 1.96 -11.35
CA ASN A 204 -10.46 1.37 -12.68
C ASN A 204 -9.17 1.74 -13.43
N ASN A 205 -8.20 0.83 -13.46
CA ASN A 205 -6.99 0.97 -14.27
C ASN A 205 -7.23 0.60 -15.75
N ASN A 206 -8.41 0.94 -16.30
CA ASN A 206 -8.76 0.66 -17.70
C ASN A 206 -8.31 1.83 -18.57
N ASN A 207 -7.00 1.97 -18.76
CA ASN A 207 -6.42 2.81 -19.81
C ASN A 207 -5.35 2.08 -20.62
N ASN A 208 -5.36 0.75 -20.67
CA ASN A 208 -4.55 -0.02 -21.62
C ASN A 208 -5.37 -1.17 -22.22
N ASN A 209 -5.47 -1.13 -23.56
CA ASN A 209 -5.86 -2.19 -24.48
C ASN A 209 -7.32 -2.66 -24.47
N ASN A 210 -8.15 -2.06 -25.35
CA ASN A 210 -9.02 -2.78 -26.30
C ASN A 210 -9.72 -1.79 -27.25
N ASN A 211 -8.93 -1.11 -28.07
CA ASN A 211 -9.39 -0.73 -29.41
C ASN A 211 -8.94 -1.85 -30.34
N ASN A 212 -9.88 -2.36 -31.14
CA ASN A 212 -9.77 -3.47 -32.10
C ASN A 212 -10.06 -4.86 -31.52
N ASN A 213 -11.35 -5.18 -31.39
CA ASN A 213 -11.98 -6.23 -32.21
C ASN A 213 -13.43 -6.44 -31.75
N ASN A 214 -14.38 -6.02 -32.58
CA ASN A 214 -15.59 -6.78 -32.94
C ASN A 214 -16.48 -5.92 -33.83
N ASN A 215 -16.04 -5.78 -35.09
CA ASN A 215 -16.98 -5.78 -36.20
C ASN A 215 -17.34 -7.25 -36.49
N ASN A 216 -18.61 -7.47 -36.84
CA ASN A 216 -19.24 -8.72 -37.32
C ASN A 216 -20.04 -9.53 -36.29
N ASN A 217 -21.33 -9.21 -36.14
CA ASN A 217 -22.40 -9.94 -36.85
C ASN A 217 -23.78 -9.52 -36.29
N ASN A 218 -24.38 -8.50 -36.91
CA ASN A 218 -25.83 -8.32 -36.93
C ASN A 218 -26.36 -9.01 -38.19
N ASN A 219 -27.30 -9.93 -38.02
CA ASN A 219 -28.45 -10.24 -38.89
C ASN A 219 -28.75 -11.73 -38.93
N ASN A 220 -29.80 -12.14 -38.20
CA ASN A 220 -31.07 -12.54 -38.79
C ASN A 220 -31.81 -13.49 -37.83
N ASN A 221 -32.90 -13.00 -37.25
CA ASN A 221 -34.01 -13.88 -36.89
C ASN A 221 -35.32 -13.11 -37.05
N ASN A 222 -35.99 -13.36 -38.17
CA ASN A 222 -37.39 -13.03 -38.38
C ASN A 222 -37.93 -13.92 -39.52
N ASN A 223 -38.67 -14.97 -39.18
CA ASN A 223 -40.10 -15.12 -39.51
C ASN A 223 -40.57 -16.58 -39.47
N ASN A 224 -41.70 -16.76 -38.78
CA ASN A 224 -42.66 -17.86 -38.92
C ASN A 224 -43.03 -18.07 -40.40
N ASN A 225 -43.23 -19.32 -40.85
CA ASN A 225 -44.51 -20.05 -40.74
C ASN A 225 -44.55 -21.25 -41.71
N ASN A 226 -45.40 -22.22 -41.35
CA ASN A 226 -46.07 -23.22 -42.20
C ASN A 226 -45.35 -24.49 -42.71
N ASN A 227 -45.89 -25.59 -42.18
CA ASN A 227 -46.63 -26.65 -42.89
C ASN A 227 -46.03 -28.06 -42.97
N ASN A 228 -46.81 -28.95 -42.37
CA ASN A 228 -47.31 -30.22 -42.86
C ASN A 228 -46.44 -31.50 -42.77
N ASN A 229 -47.01 -32.38 -41.94
CA ASN A 229 -47.43 -33.74 -42.25
C ASN A 229 -46.42 -34.90 -42.23
N ASN A 230 -46.82 -35.85 -41.40
CA ASN A 230 -46.96 -37.27 -41.68
C ASN A 230 -45.89 -38.25 -41.18
N ASN A 231 -46.40 -39.09 -40.29
CA ASN A 231 -46.36 -40.54 -40.35
C ASN A 231 -45.12 -41.28 -39.84
N ASN A 232 -45.40 -41.92 -38.70
CA ASN A 232 -45.43 -43.37 -38.56
C ASN A 232 -44.20 -44.08 -37.98
N ASN A 233 -44.54 -44.80 -36.91
CA ASN A 233 -44.16 -46.17 -36.63
C ASN A 233 -42.79 -46.48 -36.02
N ASN A 234 -42.90 -46.72 -34.71
CA ASN A 234 -42.85 -48.06 -34.12
C ASN A 234 -41.47 -48.60 -33.69
N ASN A 235 -41.47 -48.98 -32.42
CA ASN A 235 -40.94 -50.26 -31.91
C ASN A 235 -39.41 -50.45 -31.95
N ASN A 236 -38.77 -51.04 -30.96
CA ASN A 236 -39.20 -51.60 -29.69
C ASN A 236 -37.92 -51.99 -28.95
N ASN A 237 -38.03 -52.08 -27.63
CA ASN A 237 -37.45 -53.16 -26.81
C ASN A 237 -35.91 -53.33 -26.77
N ASN A 238 -35.38 -53.14 -25.56
CA ASN A 238 -34.99 -54.23 -24.62
C ASN A 238 -33.54 -54.67 -24.85
N ASN A 239 -32.76 -55.10 -23.87
CA ASN A 239 -32.91 -55.21 -22.44
C ASN A 239 -31.49 -55.52 -21.92
N ASN A 240 -31.25 -55.21 -20.66
CA ASN A 240 -30.56 -56.05 -19.68
C ASN A 240 -29.10 -56.51 -19.87
N ASN A 241 -28.35 -56.10 -18.83
CA ASN A 241 -27.72 -56.97 -17.83
C ASN A 241 -26.24 -57.36 -17.94
N ASN A 242 -25.58 -56.94 -16.86
CA ASN A 242 -24.80 -57.74 -15.92
C ASN A 242 -23.31 -58.02 -16.17
N ASN A 243 -22.60 -57.59 -15.13
CA ASN A 243 -21.70 -58.36 -14.27
C ASN A 243 -20.22 -58.52 -14.65
N ASN A 244 -19.46 -58.04 -13.67
CA ASN A 244 -18.42 -58.74 -12.92
C ASN A 244 -16.98 -58.80 -13.44
N ASN A 245 -16.15 -58.33 -12.50
CA ASN A 245 -15.00 -59.00 -11.91
C ASN A 245 -13.60 -58.82 -12.52
N ASN A 246 -12.79 -58.25 -11.63
CA ASN A 246 -11.52 -58.76 -11.12
C ASN A 246 -10.20 -58.55 -11.89
N ASN A 247 -9.26 -58.15 -11.02
CA ASN A 247 -7.89 -58.61 -10.85
C ASN A 247 -6.74 -57.80 -11.46
N ASN A 248 -5.90 -57.33 -10.51
CA ASN A 248 -4.45 -57.54 -10.40
C ASN A 248 -3.62 -57.42 -11.68
N ASN A 249 -2.60 -56.55 -11.68
CA ASN A 249 -1.29 -56.84 -11.07
C ASN A 249 -0.26 -55.73 -11.35
N ASN A 250 0.64 -55.54 -10.39
CA ASN A 250 2.07 -55.16 -10.49
C ASN A 250 2.67 -54.81 -11.85
N ASN A 251 3.49 -53.74 -11.92
CA ASN A 251 4.95 -53.93 -11.89
C ASN A 251 5.79 -52.66 -11.73
N ASN A 252 6.93 -52.88 -11.06
CA ASN A 252 8.13 -52.07 -10.92
C ASN A 252 8.77 -51.62 -12.26
N ASN A 253 9.43 -50.46 -12.25
CA ASN A 253 10.87 -50.33 -12.54
C ASN A 253 11.32 -48.89 -12.19
N ASN A 254 12.21 -48.63 -11.24
CA ASN A 254 13.66 -48.90 -11.10
C ASN A 254 14.59 -47.92 -11.85
N ASN A 255 15.61 -47.45 -11.11
CA ASN A 255 16.96 -47.02 -11.52
C ASN A 255 17.16 -45.63 -12.15
N ASN A 256 18.23 -44.87 -11.84
CA ASN A 256 19.32 -44.95 -10.85
C ASN A 256 20.20 -43.68 -11.00
N ASN A 257 20.92 -43.28 -9.93
CA ASN A 257 22.34 -42.86 -9.86
C ASN A 257 22.93 -41.81 -10.86
N ASN A 258 23.90 -40.95 -10.54
CA ASN A 258 24.73 -40.66 -9.36
C ASN A 258 25.64 -39.44 -9.68
N ASN A 259 26.28 -38.93 -8.62
CA ASN A 259 27.68 -38.44 -8.55
C ASN A 259 28.09 -36.99 -8.91
N ASN A 260 28.41 -36.28 -7.82
CA ASN A 260 29.76 -35.86 -7.36
C ASN A 260 30.55 -34.69 -8.00
N ASN A 261 30.99 -33.83 -7.07
CA ASN A 261 32.37 -33.38 -6.77
C ASN A 261 32.82 -31.95 -7.10
N ASN A 262 33.22 -31.26 -6.01
CA ASN A 262 34.47 -30.52 -5.75
C ASN A 262 34.87 -29.31 -6.63
N ASN A 263 35.14 -28.14 -6.03
CA ASN A 263 36.45 -27.81 -5.40
C ASN A 263 36.58 -26.33 -4.96
N ASN A 264 37.31 -26.17 -3.85
CA ASN A 264 38.05 -25.02 -3.27
C ASN A 264 38.58 -23.91 -4.20
N ASN A 265 38.68 -22.67 -3.70
CA ASN A 265 39.98 -22.07 -3.28
C ASN A 265 39.90 -20.67 -2.61
N ASN A 266 40.88 -20.47 -1.72
CA ASN A 266 41.24 -19.33 -0.87
C ASN A 266 41.73 -18.07 -1.63
N ASN A 267 41.65 -16.88 -1.01
CA ASN A 267 42.85 -16.16 -0.51
C ASN A 267 42.59 -14.87 0.29
N ASN A 268 43.40 -14.74 1.35
CA ASN A 268 43.63 -13.59 2.25
C ASN A 268 44.57 -12.53 1.63
N ASN A 269 44.46 -11.27 2.09
CA ASN A 269 45.51 -10.40 2.67
C ASN A 269 45.10 -8.92 2.58
N ASN A 270 44.89 -8.22 3.71
CA ASN A 270 45.86 -7.44 4.51
C ASN A 270 46.61 -6.32 3.75
N ASN A 271 46.36 -5.05 4.09
CA ASN A 271 47.31 -4.27 4.90
C ASN A 271 46.85 -2.85 5.28
N ASN A 272 47.24 -2.49 6.50
CA ASN A 272 47.20 -1.19 7.18
C ASN A 272 48.14 -0.13 6.58
N ASN A 273 47.82 1.15 6.85
CA ASN A 273 48.72 2.19 7.41
C ASN A 273 47.87 3.46 7.64
N ASN A 274 47.55 3.93 8.86
CA ASN A 274 48.37 4.55 9.92
C ASN A 274 49.31 5.68 9.45
N ASN A 275 48.94 6.93 9.75
CA ASN A 275 49.62 7.85 10.69
C ASN A 275 49.06 9.28 10.51
N ASN A 276 48.48 9.92 11.53
CA ASN A 276 49.04 10.54 12.74
C ASN A 276 49.73 11.90 12.55
N ASN A 277 49.57 12.72 13.59
CA ASN A 277 50.23 13.98 13.96
C ASN A 277 49.62 15.29 13.41
N ASN A 278 49.50 16.37 14.17
CA ASN A 278 49.62 16.65 15.61
C ASN A 278 49.30 18.15 15.81
N ASN A 279 48.77 18.51 16.99
CA ASN A 279 49.06 19.73 17.77
C ASN A 279 48.77 21.13 17.13
N ASN A 280 48.37 22.19 17.82
CA ASN A 280 48.57 22.57 19.23
C ASN A 280 47.69 23.82 19.54
N ASN A 281 47.31 23.97 20.82
CA ASN A 281 47.27 25.20 21.63
C ASN A 281 46.59 26.50 21.14
N ASN A 282 45.62 27.03 21.89
CA ASN A 282 45.87 27.96 23.03
C ASN A 282 44.59 28.65 23.56
N ASN A 283 44.45 28.65 24.89
CA ASN A 283 44.05 29.75 25.79
C ASN A 283 43.33 30.99 25.22
N ASN A 284 42.17 31.36 25.79
CA ASN A 284 42.10 32.36 26.88
C ASN A 284 40.67 32.80 27.26
N ASN A 285 40.49 32.95 28.56
CA ASN A 285 39.56 33.80 29.33
C ASN A 285 38.93 35.00 28.59
N ASN A 286 37.64 35.28 28.85
CA ASN A 286 37.20 36.34 29.78
C ASN A 286 35.68 36.62 29.67
N LYS A 287 35.09 36.81 30.86
CA LYS A 287 33.92 37.66 31.21
C LYS A 287 32.63 37.56 30.41
#